data_AF-A0A957NUT2-F1
#
_entry.id   AF-A0A957NUT2-F1
#
_cell.length_a   1.000
_cell.length_b   1.000
_cell.length_c   1.000
_cell.angle_alpha   90.00
_cell.angle_beta   90.00
_cell.angle_gamma   90.00
#
_symmetry.space_group_name_H-M   'P 1'
#
loop_
_entity.id
_entity.type
_entity.pdbx_description
1 polymer ?
#
loop_
_entity_poly.entity_id
_entity_poly.type
_entity_poly.pdbx_seq_one_letter_code
_entity_poly.pdbx_strand_id
1 'polypeptide(L)'
;VTIFNLDDILGESGASSLQALPVLPQAPPWLTHVGQAYRFKVVESADITRTIAFHYLEREAPKGYEQTLVIYYLAQDGLSGGLNDATEWQRLPTYLDTDENLAAAHMPRNQAHGQGIYALMATLEMPAVQPGWNLLGYPIPQARPVSNALASLAGAYTAVYQHDATVAPEWRLYDPAIISEHPLYAHVINDLETLAPNQVYWLHATATITPYLSVDVGNVMAGSLAAEADALPPATLFGPFDSANVITPTVGMTLTAYVQDVACGQGELYLLENQWVYKIQVTAAVQKNGCGVLGDTVQLVADGFNMAESIMWDNRRAQFQPITLTNTPATSHTDQAPTGPNADNSDNPPP
;
A
#
# COMPACT_ATOMS: atom_id res chain seq x y z
N VAL A 1 -12.49 -9.57 -32.18
CA VAL A 1 -13.52 -8.90 -31.37
C VAL A 1 -14.82 -8.85 -32.17
N THR A 2 -15.96 -9.03 -31.51
CA THR A 2 -17.29 -9.01 -32.15
C THR A 2 -18.23 -8.20 -31.28
N ILE A 3 -19.17 -7.48 -31.89
CA ILE A 3 -20.23 -6.75 -31.18
C ILE A 3 -21.57 -7.30 -31.61
N PHE A 4 -22.40 -7.66 -30.64
CA PHE A 4 -23.74 -8.20 -30.85
C PHE A 4 -24.78 -7.17 -30.41
N ASN A 5 -25.83 -7.02 -31.22
CA ASN A 5 -27.06 -6.37 -30.81
C ASN A 5 -27.91 -7.40 -30.05
N LEU A 6 -28.27 -7.09 -28.80
CA LEU A 6 -29.07 -7.98 -27.96
C LEU A 6 -30.58 -7.79 -28.14
N ASP A 7 -31.00 -6.67 -28.73
CA ASP A 7 -32.39 -6.39 -29.04
C ASP A 7 -32.80 -7.10 -30.35
N ASP A 8 -31.85 -7.28 -31.28
CA ASP A 8 -31.99 -8.08 -32.50
C ASP A 8 -30.63 -8.68 -32.91
N ILE A 9 -30.46 -9.99 -32.71
CA ILE A 9 -29.19 -10.69 -32.98
C ILE A 9 -28.78 -10.68 -34.46
N LEU A 10 -29.72 -10.45 -35.37
CA LEU A 10 -29.46 -10.31 -36.81
C LEU A 10 -29.48 -8.84 -37.26
N GLY A 11 -29.86 -7.94 -36.37
CA GLY A 11 -29.94 -6.51 -36.62
C GLY A 11 -28.59 -5.81 -36.57
N GLU A 12 -28.56 -4.58 -37.05
CA GLU A 12 -27.35 -3.77 -36.99
C GLU A 12 -26.97 -3.47 -35.52
N SER A 13 -25.68 -3.52 -35.22
CA SER A 13 -25.16 -3.14 -33.91
C SER A 13 -25.18 -1.62 -33.69
N GLY A 14 -25.52 -0.81 -34.70
CA GLY A 14 -25.40 0.66 -34.65
C GLY A 14 -23.95 1.15 -34.51
N ALA A 15 -22.96 0.29 -34.76
CA ALA A 15 -21.55 0.63 -34.76
C ALA A 15 -21.20 1.48 -35.99
N SER A 16 -20.60 2.65 -35.81
CA SER A 16 -20.02 3.42 -36.93
C SER A 16 -18.61 2.96 -37.25
N SER A 17 -17.87 2.55 -36.22
CA SER A 17 -16.52 2.02 -36.37
C SER A 17 -16.13 1.17 -35.18
N LEU A 18 -15.40 0.09 -35.45
CA LEU A 18 -14.66 -0.67 -34.47
C LEU A 18 -13.21 -0.74 -34.93
N GLN A 19 -12.32 -0.06 -34.22
CA GLN A 19 -10.92 0.12 -34.64
C GLN A 19 -9.97 -0.47 -33.61
N ALA A 20 -9.08 -1.37 -34.03
CA ALA A 20 -7.98 -1.84 -33.19
C ALA A 20 -7.01 -0.69 -32.87
N LEU A 21 -6.58 -0.60 -31.62
CA LEU A 21 -5.61 0.39 -31.17
C LEU A 21 -4.21 -0.25 -31.12
N PRO A 22 -3.19 0.41 -31.71
CA PRO A 22 -1.82 -0.10 -31.68
C PRO A 22 -1.17 0.03 -30.29
N VAL A 23 -1.68 0.95 -29.46
CA VAL A 23 -1.22 1.21 -28.09
C VAL A 23 -2.44 1.49 -27.22
N LEU A 24 -2.49 0.85 -26.06
CA LEU A 24 -3.50 1.10 -25.04
C LEU A 24 -3.20 2.43 -24.33
N PRO A 25 -4.10 3.44 -24.37
CA PRO A 25 -3.86 4.69 -23.66
C PRO A 25 -3.94 4.48 -22.14
N GLN A 26 -2.89 4.88 -21.44
CA GLN A 26 -2.87 5.07 -19.97
C GLN A 26 -3.50 3.90 -19.18
N ALA A 27 -3.03 2.68 -19.45
CA ALA A 27 -3.42 1.54 -18.61
C ALA A 27 -2.86 1.71 -17.20
N PRO A 28 -3.69 1.59 -16.14
CA PRO A 28 -3.20 1.59 -14.78
C PRO A 28 -2.17 0.46 -14.56
N PRO A 29 -1.14 0.68 -13.74
CA PRO A 29 -0.05 -0.29 -13.54
C PRO A 29 -0.49 -1.60 -12.84
N TRP A 30 -1.71 -1.64 -12.29
CA TRP A 30 -2.35 -2.81 -11.72
C TRP A 30 -3.14 -3.65 -12.74
N LEU A 31 -3.12 -3.29 -14.02
CA LEU A 31 -3.71 -4.04 -15.13
C LEU A 31 -2.64 -4.62 -16.06
N THR A 32 -2.80 -5.89 -16.43
CA THR A 32 -1.97 -6.54 -17.46
C THR A 32 -2.76 -6.65 -18.76
N HIS A 33 -2.33 -5.97 -19.81
CA HIS A 33 -3.02 -5.98 -21.10
C HIS A 33 -2.94 -7.34 -21.81
N VAL A 34 -4.05 -7.79 -22.43
CA VAL A 34 -4.14 -9.06 -23.17
C VAL A 34 -4.66 -8.81 -24.58
N GLY A 35 -3.86 -9.20 -25.57
CA GLY A 35 -4.21 -9.08 -26.99
C GLY A 35 -4.27 -7.63 -27.47
N GLN A 36 -5.37 -7.26 -28.13
CA GLN A 36 -5.58 -5.94 -28.70
C GLN A 36 -6.74 -5.21 -28.02
N ALA A 37 -6.60 -3.90 -27.87
CA ALA A 37 -7.68 -3.01 -27.47
C ALA A 37 -8.42 -2.44 -28.68
N TYR A 38 -9.69 -2.06 -28.50
CA TYR A 38 -10.54 -1.59 -29.57
C TYR A 38 -11.28 -0.32 -29.18
N ARG A 39 -11.27 0.67 -30.08
CA ARG A 39 -12.14 1.84 -29.99
C ARG A 39 -13.45 1.56 -30.71
N PHE A 40 -14.55 1.71 -29.99
CA PHE A 40 -15.89 1.61 -30.50
C PHE A 40 -16.53 2.99 -30.64
N LYS A 41 -17.18 3.24 -31.77
CA LYS A 41 -18.02 4.43 -32.01
C LYS A 41 -19.38 4.02 -32.56
N VAL A 42 -20.40 4.80 -32.25
CA VAL A 42 -21.79 4.60 -32.70
C VAL A 42 -22.15 5.60 -33.79
N VAL A 43 -23.02 5.21 -34.73
CA VAL A 43 -23.46 6.10 -35.84
C VAL A 43 -24.45 7.15 -35.35
N GLU A 44 -25.38 6.78 -34.47
CA GLU A 44 -26.42 7.64 -33.89
C GLU A 44 -26.82 7.10 -32.49
N SER A 45 -27.55 7.92 -31.71
CA SER A 45 -27.99 7.67 -30.32
C SER A 45 -29.04 6.55 -30.18
N ALA A 46 -28.94 5.50 -30.99
CA ALA A 46 -29.80 4.34 -30.89
C ALA A 46 -29.52 3.66 -29.54
N ASP A 47 -30.54 3.65 -28.69
CA ASP A 47 -30.55 2.98 -27.39
C ASP A 47 -30.61 1.46 -27.58
N ILE A 48 -29.53 0.92 -28.17
CA ILE A 48 -29.35 -0.50 -28.48
C ILE A 48 -28.54 -1.13 -27.36
N THR A 49 -29.06 -2.21 -26.81
CA THR A 49 -28.34 -3.04 -25.84
C THR A 49 -27.30 -3.88 -26.59
N ARG A 50 -26.03 -3.80 -26.19
CA ARG A 50 -24.92 -4.46 -26.89
C ARG A 50 -24.09 -5.33 -25.97
N THR A 51 -23.48 -6.35 -26.56
CA THR A 51 -22.40 -7.13 -25.95
C THR A 51 -21.15 -7.03 -26.82
N ILE A 52 -20.01 -6.85 -26.19
CA ILE A 52 -18.70 -6.96 -26.83
C ILE A 52 -18.06 -8.30 -26.43
N ALA A 53 -17.48 -8.99 -27.41
CA ALA A 53 -16.84 -10.29 -27.25
C ALA A 53 -15.40 -10.27 -27.77
N PHE A 54 -14.46 -10.69 -26.94
CA PHE A 54 -13.05 -10.88 -27.25
C PHE A 54 -12.76 -12.37 -27.37
N HIS A 55 -12.40 -12.80 -28.57
CA HIS A 55 -11.62 -14.02 -28.73
C HIS A 55 -10.16 -13.66 -28.53
N TYR A 56 -9.51 -14.28 -27.56
CA TYR A 56 -8.10 -14.05 -27.25
C TYR A 56 -7.26 -15.28 -27.62
N LEU A 57 -5.94 -15.09 -27.68
CA LEU A 57 -5.02 -16.21 -27.82
C LEU A 57 -4.51 -16.58 -26.42
N GLU A 58 -4.56 -17.85 -26.06
CA GLU A 58 -4.06 -18.36 -24.77
C GLU A 58 -2.64 -17.86 -24.47
N ARG A 59 -1.76 -17.81 -25.49
CA ARG A 59 -0.37 -17.31 -25.36
C ARG A 59 -0.25 -15.83 -25.00
N GLU A 60 -1.30 -15.05 -25.20
CA GLU A 60 -1.37 -13.63 -24.84
C GLU A 60 -1.90 -13.42 -23.42
N ALA A 61 -2.57 -14.44 -22.85
CA ALA A 61 -3.00 -14.42 -21.47
C ALA A 61 -1.83 -14.73 -20.52
N PRO A 62 -1.74 -14.09 -19.34
CA PRO A 62 -0.72 -14.43 -18.36
C PRO A 62 -0.90 -15.86 -17.85
N LYS A 63 0.15 -16.67 -17.97
CA LYS A 63 0.12 -18.10 -17.65
C LYS A 63 -0.36 -18.35 -16.21
N GLY A 64 -1.41 -19.15 -16.07
CA GLY A 64 -2.01 -19.47 -14.76
C GLY A 64 -2.96 -18.41 -14.19
N TYR A 65 -3.22 -17.34 -14.93
CA TYR A 65 -4.13 -16.26 -14.54
C TYR A 65 -5.23 -16.00 -15.59
N GLU A 66 -5.48 -16.94 -16.48
CA GLU A 66 -6.52 -16.81 -17.49
C GLU A 66 -7.91 -16.60 -16.86
N GLN A 67 -8.18 -17.25 -15.73
CA GLN A 67 -9.39 -17.06 -14.92
C GLN A 67 -9.57 -15.63 -14.36
N THR A 68 -8.55 -14.77 -14.50
CA THR A 68 -8.57 -13.39 -14.02
C THR A 68 -8.80 -12.36 -15.15
N LEU A 69 -9.06 -12.84 -16.36
CA LEU A 69 -9.34 -11.98 -17.51
C LEU A 69 -10.68 -11.28 -17.36
N VAL A 70 -10.67 -9.96 -17.54
CA VAL A 70 -11.84 -9.10 -17.44
C VAL A 70 -11.80 -8.06 -18.56
N ILE A 71 -12.96 -7.72 -19.12
CA ILE A 71 -13.09 -6.63 -20.07
C ILE A 71 -13.19 -5.31 -19.30
N TYR A 72 -12.34 -4.36 -19.68
CA TYR A 72 -12.33 -3.01 -19.17
C TYR A 72 -12.81 -2.03 -20.24
N TYR A 73 -13.48 -0.97 -19.80
CA TYR A 73 -14.03 0.09 -20.63
C TYR A 73 -13.51 1.45 -20.17
N LEU A 74 -13.03 2.25 -21.12
CA LEU A 74 -12.63 3.64 -20.91
C LEU A 74 -13.56 4.54 -21.74
N ALA A 75 -14.39 5.34 -21.05
CA ALA A 75 -15.28 6.29 -21.71
C ALA A 75 -14.49 7.36 -22.48
N GLN A 76 -15.01 7.77 -23.65
CA GLN A 76 -14.29 8.71 -24.54
C GLN A 76 -14.50 10.19 -24.18
N ASP A 77 -15.38 10.54 -23.23
CA ASP A 77 -15.76 11.93 -22.95
C ASP A 77 -14.61 12.81 -22.39
N GLY A 78 -13.43 12.24 -22.12
CA GLY A 78 -12.21 12.98 -21.73
C GLY A 78 -11.27 13.45 -22.85
N LEU A 79 -11.63 13.32 -24.13
CA LEU A 79 -10.84 13.94 -25.23
C LEU A 79 -11.13 15.44 -25.43
N SER A 80 -12.01 16.03 -24.63
CA SER A 80 -12.35 17.47 -24.66
C SER A 80 -11.43 18.31 -23.75
N GLY A 81 -10.11 18.05 -23.75
CA GLY A 81 -9.09 19.07 -23.44
C GLY A 81 -9.11 19.74 -22.06
N GLY A 82 -9.69 19.15 -21.02
CA GLY A 82 -9.56 19.58 -19.63
C GLY A 82 -8.66 18.63 -18.84
N LEU A 83 -7.57 19.12 -18.26
CA LEU A 83 -6.59 18.33 -17.49
C LEU A 83 -7.15 17.64 -16.22
N ASN A 84 -8.46 17.71 -15.95
CA ASN A 84 -9.08 17.28 -14.69
C ASN A 84 -10.29 16.33 -14.82
N ASP A 85 -10.72 15.94 -16.03
CA ASP A 85 -11.80 14.95 -16.20
C ASP A 85 -11.17 13.55 -16.33
N ALA A 86 -10.99 12.89 -15.19
CA ALA A 86 -10.39 11.56 -15.12
C ALA A 86 -11.21 10.54 -15.94
N THR A 87 -10.66 10.11 -17.08
CA THR A 87 -11.10 8.89 -17.77
C THR A 87 -10.60 7.70 -16.97
N GLU A 88 -11.41 7.19 -16.07
CA GLU A 88 -11.07 6.02 -15.27
C GLU A 88 -11.49 4.73 -15.99
N TRP A 89 -10.63 3.71 -15.96
CA TRP A 89 -10.96 2.41 -16.53
C TRP A 89 -12.02 1.73 -15.68
N GLN A 90 -13.18 1.49 -16.27
CA GLN A 90 -14.28 0.76 -15.65
C GLN A 90 -14.14 -0.73 -15.90
N ARG A 91 -14.12 -1.52 -14.83
CA ARG A 91 -14.24 -2.99 -14.88
C ARG A 91 -15.66 -3.39 -15.27
N LEU A 92 -15.85 -4.17 -16.34
CA LEU A 92 -17.17 -4.66 -16.73
C LEU A 92 -17.41 -6.08 -16.20
N PRO A 93 -18.64 -6.41 -15.75
CA PRO A 93 -19.04 -7.80 -15.52
C PRO A 93 -18.78 -8.63 -16.78
N THR A 94 -17.84 -9.56 -16.68
CA THR A 94 -17.35 -10.34 -17.82
C THR A 94 -17.75 -11.80 -17.65
N TYR A 95 -18.41 -12.34 -18.65
CA TYR A 95 -18.52 -13.78 -18.87
C TYR A 95 -17.22 -14.24 -19.50
N LEU A 96 -16.50 -15.13 -18.82
CA LEU A 96 -15.24 -15.70 -19.29
C LEU A 96 -15.41 -17.20 -19.51
N ASP A 97 -15.03 -17.64 -20.70
CA ASP A 97 -15.00 -19.04 -21.13
C ASP A 97 -13.58 -19.37 -21.58
N THR A 98 -12.83 -20.02 -20.69
CA THR A 98 -11.42 -20.38 -20.93
C THR A 98 -11.26 -21.56 -21.87
N ASP A 99 -12.31 -22.37 -22.08
CA ASP A 99 -12.25 -23.50 -23.00
C ASP A 99 -12.31 -23.00 -24.46
N GLU A 100 -13.08 -21.94 -24.71
CA GLU A 100 -13.25 -21.32 -26.03
C GLU A 100 -12.41 -20.04 -26.24
N ASN A 101 -11.56 -19.69 -25.27
CA ASN A 101 -10.79 -18.43 -25.24
C ASN A 101 -11.65 -17.19 -25.52
N LEU A 102 -12.81 -17.11 -24.85
CA LEU A 102 -13.83 -16.09 -25.08
C LEU A 102 -14.11 -15.29 -23.80
N ALA A 103 -13.98 -13.98 -23.88
CA ALA A 103 -14.47 -13.05 -22.86
C ALA A 103 -15.56 -12.17 -23.46
N ALA A 104 -16.70 -12.02 -22.77
CA ALA A 104 -17.82 -11.20 -23.23
C ALA A 104 -18.40 -10.34 -22.11
N ALA A 105 -18.81 -9.11 -22.43
CA ALA A 105 -19.40 -8.19 -21.47
C ALA A 105 -20.48 -7.31 -22.12
N HIS A 106 -21.49 -6.95 -21.33
CA HIS A 106 -22.45 -5.93 -21.73
C HIS A 106 -21.76 -4.57 -21.84
N MET A 107 -21.99 -3.88 -22.94
CA MET A 107 -21.45 -2.53 -23.14
C MET A 107 -22.26 -1.52 -22.30
N PRO A 108 -21.62 -0.54 -21.64
CA PRO A 108 -22.32 0.45 -20.82
C PRO A 108 -23.37 1.25 -21.59
N ARG A 109 -24.54 1.46 -20.97
CA ARG A 109 -25.60 2.35 -21.47
C ARG A 109 -25.51 3.74 -20.84
N ASN A 110 -24.34 4.36 -20.97
CA ASN A 110 -24.09 5.73 -20.50
C ASN A 110 -24.50 6.77 -21.57
N GLN A 111 -24.30 8.06 -21.28
CA GLN A 111 -24.62 9.16 -22.20
C GLN A 111 -23.86 9.07 -23.53
N ALA A 112 -22.70 8.42 -23.53
CA ALA A 112 -21.91 8.14 -24.72
C ALA A 112 -22.37 6.85 -25.46
N HIS A 113 -23.46 6.21 -25.04
CA HIS A 113 -23.99 4.96 -25.60
C HIS A 113 -22.93 3.84 -25.69
N GLY A 114 -22.03 3.78 -24.71
CA GLY A 114 -20.93 2.81 -24.69
C GLY A 114 -19.80 3.13 -25.66
N GLN A 115 -19.78 4.29 -26.32
CA GLN A 115 -18.64 4.76 -27.08
C GLN A 115 -17.41 4.88 -26.16
N GLY A 116 -16.27 4.37 -26.62
CA GLY A 116 -15.05 4.33 -25.81
C GLY A 116 -14.06 3.29 -26.26
N ILE A 117 -13.11 2.99 -25.38
CA ILE A 117 -12.09 1.98 -25.60
C ILE A 117 -12.42 0.77 -24.74
N TYR A 118 -12.34 -0.40 -25.35
CA TYR A 118 -12.51 -1.69 -24.69
C TYR A 118 -11.22 -2.48 -24.80
N ALA A 119 -10.83 -3.13 -23.72
CA ALA A 119 -9.64 -3.96 -23.69
C ALA A 119 -9.85 -5.15 -22.78
N LEU A 120 -9.33 -6.31 -23.18
CA LEU A 120 -9.20 -7.45 -22.30
C LEU A 120 -7.93 -7.29 -21.47
N MET A 121 -8.04 -7.40 -20.15
CA MET A 121 -6.90 -7.29 -19.25
C MET A 121 -7.01 -8.33 -18.13
N ALA A 122 -5.87 -8.75 -17.61
CA ALA A 122 -5.78 -9.61 -16.45
C ALA A 122 -5.50 -8.77 -15.18
N THR A 123 -6.18 -9.10 -14.09
CA THR A 123 -5.90 -8.53 -12.77
C THR A 123 -6.31 -9.50 -11.67
N LEU A 124 -5.50 -9.61 -10.63
CA LEU A 124 -5.83 -10.41 -9.47
C LEU A 124 -6.63 -9.58 -8.47
N GLU A 125 -7.89 -9.94 -8.28
CA GLU A 125 -8.74 -9.39 -7.23
C GLU A 125 -8.38 -10.01 -5.88
N MET A 126 -8.07 -9.16 -4.89
CA MET A 126 -7.75 -9.56 -3.53
C MET A 126 -8.99 -9.40 -2.62
N PRO A 127 -9.04 -10.06 -1.45
CA PRO A 127 -10.08 -9.79 -0.46
C PRO A 127 -10.14 -8.29 -0.10
N ALA A 128 -11.34 -7.76 0.04
CA ALA A 128 -11.55 -6.37 0.40
C ALA A 128 -10.96 -6.06 1.78
N VAL A 129 -10.27 -4.92 1.88
CA VAL A 129 -9.76 -4.38 3.15
C VAL A 129 -10.80 -3.46 3.78
N GLN A 130 -10.79 -3.33 5.10
CA GLN A 130 -11.70 -2.46 5.87
C GLN A 130 -10.95 -1.25 6.42
N PRO A 131 -11.62 -0.13 6.78
CA PRO A 131 -10.96 0.98 7.45
C PRO A 131 -10.16 0.51 8.67
N GLY A 132 -8.91 0.98 8.80
CA GLY A 132 -7.97 0.57 9.84
C GLY A 132 -6.90 -0.41 9.35
N TRP A 133 -6.29 -1.13 10.28
CA TRP A 133 -5.18 -2.06 10.01
C TRP A 133 -5.67 -3.40 9.46
N ASN A 134 -5.16 -3.79 8.29
CA ASN A 134 -5.45 -5.06 7.64
C ASN A 134 -4.14 -5.81 7.38
N LEU A 135 -4.20 -7.14 7.44
CA LEU A 135 -3.14 -7.99 6.92
C LEU A 135 -3.35 -8.22 5.43
N LEU A 136 -2.34 -7.92 4.64
CA LEU A 136 -2.30 -8.11 3.20
C LEU A 136 -1.15 -9.07 2.85
N GLY A 137 -1.50 -10.30 2.45
CA GLY A 137 -0.53 -11.22 1.85
C GLY A 137 -0.27 -10.85 0.39
N TYR A 138 0.98 -10.88 -0.05
CA TYR A 138 1.36 -10.58 -1.44
C TYR A 138 1.55 -11.88 -2.25
N PRO A 139 0.59 -12.24 -3.14
CA PRO A 139 0.57 -13.55 -3.81
C PRO A 139 1.34 -13.57 -5.14
N ILE A 140 1.84 -12.42 -5.61
CA ILE A 140 2.50 -12.33 -6.90
C ILE A 140 3.92 -12.93 -6.76
N PRO A 141 4.36 -13.82 -7.66
CA PRO A 141 5.64 -14.53 -7.57
C PRO A 141 6.86 -13.65 -7.88
N GLN A 142 6.68 -12.34 -8.04
CA GLN A 142 7.72 -11.38 -8.33
C GLN A 142 7.61 -10.16 -7.43
N ALA A 143 8.75 -9.73 -6.88
CA ALA A 143 8.83 -8.51 -6.09
C ALA A 143 8.54 -7.26 -6.94
N ARG A 144 7.79 -6.31 -6.37
CA ARG A 144 7.44 -5.05 -7.07
C ARG A 144 7.52 -3.85 -6.14
N PRO A 145 7.84 -2.65 -6.67
CA PRO A 145 7.75 -1.42 -5.89
C PRO A 145 6.37 -1.28 -5.24
N VAL A 146 6.32 -0.88 -3.97
CA VAL A 146 5.06 -0.78 -3.20
C VAL A 146 4.06 0.14 -3.91
N SER A 147 4.54 1.26 -4.45
CA SER A 147 3.73 2.21 -5.23
C SER A 147 3.05 1.58 -6.46
N ASN A 148 3.71 0.62 -7.10
CA ASN A 148 3.19 -0.04 -8.30
C ASN A 148 2.26 -1.19 -7.93
N ALA A 149 2.64 -1.98 -6.91
CA ALA A 149 1.86 -3.10 -6.45
C ALA A 149 0.50 -2.66 -5.88
N LEU A 150 0.47 -1.54 -5.14
CA LEU A 150 -0.74 -1.02 -4.49
C LEU A 150 -1.40 0.14 -5.23
N ALA A 151 -1.07 0.33 -6.51
CA ALA A 151 -1.60 1.44 -7.30
C ALA A 151 -3.14 1.46 -7.41
N SER A 152 -3.80 0.30 -7.31
CA SER A 152 -5.27 0.19 -7.27
C SER A 152 -5.89 0.74 -5.98
N LEU A 153 -5.08 0.96 -4.94
CA LEU A 153 -5.47 1.51 -3.65
C LEU A 153 -5.05 2.98 -3.49
N ALA A 154 -4.59 3.65 -4.54
CA ALA A 154 -4.12 5.03 -4.46
C ALA A 154 -5.16 5.95 -3.77
N GLY A 155 -4.73 6.65 -2.72
CA GLY A 155 -5.61 7.52 -1.90
C GLY A 155 -6.50 6.80 -0.88
N ALA A 156 -6.53 5.47 -0.86
CA ALA A 156 -7.35 4.65 0.05
C ALA A 156 -6.55 4.00 1.20
N TYR A 157 -5.26 4.33 1.35
CA TYR A 157 -4.41 3.90 2.47
C TYR A 157 -3.42 5.00 2.85
N THR A 158 -2.87 4.90 4.06
CA THR A 158 -1.90 5.88 4.59
C THR A 158 -0.54 5.29 4.90
N ALA A 159 -0.45 4.00 5.25
CA ALA A 159 0.81 3.36 5.57
C ALA A 159 0.80 1.87 5.25
N VAL A 160 1.97 1.35 4.91
CA VAL A 160 2.26 -0.08 4.74
C VAL A 160 3.47 -0.42 5.56
N TYR A 161 3.37 -1.44 6.38
CA TYR A 161 4.47 -1.94 7.18
C TYR A 161 4.78 -3.40 6.86
N GLN A 162 6.06 -3.75 6.94
CA GLN A 162 6.53 -5.12 6.95
C GLN A 162 7.24 -5.39 8.27
N HIS A 163 6.89 -6.48 8.93
CA HIS A 163 7.60 -7.00 10.09
C HIS A 163 8.52 -8.14 9.68
N ASP A 164 9.78 -8.07 10.08
CA ASP A 164 10.76 -9.14 9.96
C ASP A 164 11.63 -9.17 11.24
N ALA A 165 11.27 -10.02 12.19
CA ALA A 165 11.99 -10.19 13.45
C ALA A 165 13.44 -10.70 13.28
N THR A 166 13.84 -11.09 12.08
CA THR A 166 15.19 -11.61 11.80
C THR A 166 16.17 -10.53 11.33
N VAL A 167 15.68 -9.31 11.05
CA VAL A 167 16.47 -8.21 10.50
C VAL A 167 16.22 -6.93 11.30
N ALA A 168 17.28 -6.19 11.63
CA ALA A 168 17.16 -4.85 12.22
C ALA A 168 17.20 -3.76 11.11
N PRO A 169 16.32 -2.74 11.15
CA PRO A 169 15.15 -2.63 12.02
C PRO A 169 14.07 -3.67 11.66
N GLU A 170 13.37 -4.18 12.67
CA GLU A 170 12.34 -5.22 12.51
C GLU A 170 11.15 -4.74 11.67
N TRP A 171 10.89 -3.44 11.68
CA TRP A 171 9.77 -2.82 10.98
C TRP A 171 10.26 -1.92 9.86
N ARG A 172 9.82 -2.21 8.64
CA ARG A 172 9.99 -1.34 7.47
C ARG A 172 8.67 -0.67 7.11
N LEU A 173 8.74 0.57 6.64
CA LEU A 173 7.58 1.43 6.38
C LEU A 173 7.58 1.92 4.93
N TYR A 174 6.38 2.03 4.37
CA TYR A 174 6.06 2.86 3.22
C TYR A 174 4.85 3.74 3.54
N ASP A 175 5.00 5.06 3.44
CA ASP A 175 3.95 6.07 3.55
C ASP A 175 4.01 6.97 2.29
N PRO A 176 2.98 6.92 1.41
CA PRO A 176 2.98 7.68 0.16
C PRO A 176 2.93 9.20 0.38
N ALA A 177 2.37 9.68 1.50
CA ALA A 177 2.21 11.10 1.76
C ALA A 177 3.55 11.79 2.05
N ILE A 178 4.56 11.07 2.57
CA ILE A 178 5.91 11.61 2.77
C ILE A 178 6.52 12.07 1.44
N ILE A 179 6.27 11.35 0.34
CA ILE A 179 6.83 11.68 -0.98
C ILE A 179 6.35 13.07 -1.43
N SER A 180 5.10 13.43 -1.17
CA SER A 180 4.52 14.72 -1.53
C SER A 180 4.72 15.81 -0.48
N GLU A 181 4.59 15.48 0.81
CA GLU A 181 4.58 16.46 1.91
C GLU A 181 6.00 16.78 2.40
N HIS A 182 6.91 15.79 2.35
CA HIS A 182 8.25 15.86 2.91
C HIS A 182 9.29 15.16 1.99
N PRO A 183 9.41 15.57 0.70
CA PRO A 183 10.19 14.85 -0.32
C PRO A 183 11.66 14.64 0.06
N LEU A 184 12.26 15.58 0.80
CA LEU A 184 13.63 15.47 1.30
C LEU A 184 13.85 14.21 2.15
N TYR A 185 12.84 13.82 2.94
CA TYR A 185 12.90 12.71 3.89
C TYR A 185 12.48 11.37 3.28
N ALA A 186 11.83 11.38 2.11
CA ALA A 186 11.15 10.22 1.56
C ALA A 186 12.02 8.97 1.47
N HIS A 187 13.26 9.10 0.99
CA HIS A 187 14.19 7.97 0.82
C HIS A 187 14.72 7.39 2.13
N VAL A 188 14.65 8.12 3.25
CA VAL A 188 15.11 7.62 4.55
C VAL A 188 13.95 7.04 5.37
N ILE A 189 12.76 7.62 5.22
CA ILE A 189 11.60 7.16 6.00
C ILE A 189 10.91 5.97 5.32
N ASN A 190 10.80 5.98 3.98
CA ASN A 190 10.25 4.87 3.22
C ASN A 190 11.32 3.81 2.91
N ASP A 191 11.61 2.97 3.90
CA ASP A 191 12.56 1.84 3.80
C ASP A 191 11.90 0.51 3.40
N LEU A 192 10.58 0.48 3.25
CA LEU A 192 9.88 -0.59 2.54
C LEU A 192 9.73 -0.20 1.06
N GLU A 193 10.67 -0.66 0.23
CA GLU A 193 10.68 -0.32 -1.20
C GLU A 193 9.78 -1.25 -2.03
N THR A 194 9.73 -2.54 -1.68
CA THR A 194 9.08 -3.56 -2.50
C THR A 194 8.18 -4.49 -1.68
N LEU A 195 7.09 -4.94 -2.30
CA LEU A 195 6.34 -6.11 -1.84
C LEU A 195 6.97 -7.34 -2.48
N ALA A 196 7.43 -8.29 -1.66
CA ALA A 196 8.12 -9.50 -2.07
C ALA A 196 7.17 -10.72 -1.99
N PRO A 197 7.38 -11.75 -2.83
CA PRO A 197 6.52 -12.91 -2.88
C PRO A 197 6.38 -13.60 -1.53
N ASN A 198 5.17 -14.04 -1.19
CA ASN A 198 4.87 -14.81 0.01
C ASN A 198 5.16 -14.08 1.33
N GLN A 199 5.23 -12.75 1.28
CA GLN A 199 5.33 -11.90 2.47
C GLN A 199 3.95 -11.35 2.86
N VAL A 200 3.83 -10.98 4.13
CA VAL A 200 2.63 -10.38 4.71
C VAL A 200 2.95 -8.95 5.14
N TYR A 201 2.03 -8.04 4.85
CA TYR A 201 2.15 -6.61 5.11
C TYR A 201 0.97 -6.13 5.94
N TRP A 202 1.23 -5.19 6.83
CA TRP A 202 0.19 -4.42 7.50
C TRP A 202 -0.14 -3.20 6.65
N LEU A 203 -1.41 -3.05 6.25
CA LEU A 203 -1.89 -1.91 5.47
C LEU A 203 -2.95 -1.15 6.28
N HIS A 204 -2.73 0.14 6.49
CA HIS A 204 -3.73 1.01 7.11
C HIS A 204 -4.62 1.63 6.02
N ALA A 205 -5.82 1.07 5.84
CA ALA A 205 -6.80 1.55 4.88
C ALA A 205 -7.67 2.67 5.49
N THR A 206 -8.07 3.64 4.67
CA THR A 206 -8.94 4.75 5.08
C THR A 206 -10.41 4.53 4.75
N ALA A 207 -10.70 3.57 3.87
CA ALA A 207 -12.03 3.19 3.42
C ALA A 207 -12.08 1.69 3.12
N THR A 208 -13.29 1.13 3.00
CA THR A 208 -13.46 -0.22 2.44
C THR A 208 -13.14 -0.18 0.95
N ILE A 209 -12.19 -1.01 0.51
CA ILE A 209 -11.76 -1.07 -0.90
C ILE A 209 -11.24 -2.46 -1.25
N THR A 210 -11.45 -2.88 -2.50
CA THR A 210 -10.94 -4.14 -3.04
C THR A 210 -9.59 -3.88 -3.72
N PRO A 211 -8.47 -4.47 -3.25
CA PRO A 211 -7.20 -4.35 -3.93
C PRO A 211 -7.18 -5.17 -5.22
N TYR A 212 -6.55 -4.59 -6.26
CA TYR A 212 -6.28 -5.25 -7.53
C TYR A 212 -4.78 -5.23 -7.83
N LEU A 213 -4.22 -6.39 -8.18
CA LEU A 213 -2.80 -6.54 -8.48
C LEU A 213 -2.63 -6.93 -9.96
N SER A 214 -1.69 -6.32 -10.67
CA SER A 214 -1.32 -6.81 -12.00
C SER A 214 -0.72 -8.20 -11.89
N VAL A 215 -0.89 -9.03 -12.91
CA VAL A 215 -0.29 -10.36 -12.96
C VAL A 215 0.76 -10.34 -14.06
N ASP A 216 2.03 -10.45 -13.70
CA ASP A 216 3.10 -10.53 -14.69
C ASP A 216 3.21 -11.95 -15.26
N VAL A 217 3.72 -12.04 -16.48
CA VAL A 217 4.07 -13.27 -17.19
C VAL A 217 5.32 -13.90 -16.55
N GLY A 218 5.18 -14.42 -15.33
CA GLY A 218 6.21 -15.16 -14.59
C GLY A 218 5.63 -16.41 -13.96
N ASN A 219 6.43 -17.47 -13.83
CA ASN A 219 5.99 -18.76 -13.28
C ASN A 219 5.38 -18.56 -11.87
N VAL A 220 4.15 -19.04 -11.70
CA VAL A 220 3.41 -18.99 -10.43
C VAL A 220 3.97 -20.04 -9.48
N MET A 221 4.33 -19.63 -8.27
CA MET A 221 4.56 -20.51 -7.14
C MET A 221 3.51 -20.16 -6.08
N ALA A 222 2.66 -21.13 -5.73
CA ALA A 222 1.79 -21.00 -4.57
C ALA A 222 2.66 -21.12 -3.31
N GLY A 223 2.94 -20.01 -2.64
CA GLY A 223 3.56 -20.04 -1.32
C GLY A 223 2.50 -19.96 -0.22
N SER A 224 2.72 -20.68 0.87
CA SER A 224 1.94 -20.48 2.09
C SER A 224 2.41 -19.20 2.77
N LEU A 225 1.46 -18.33 3.11
CA LEU A 225 1.73 -17.16 3.94
C LEU A 225 1.86 -17.63 5.39
N ALA A 226 3.00 -17.36 6.03
CA ALA A 226 3.11 -17.39 7.48
C ALA A 226 2.90 -15.94 7.96
N ALA A 227 1.75 -15.65 8.55
CA ALA A 227 1.48 -14.35 9.16
C ALA A 227 1.73 -14.45 10.67
N GLU A 228 2.55 -13.56 11.21
CA GLU A 228 2.51 -13.25 12.64
C GLU A 228 1.41 -12.21 12.86
N ALA A 229 0.19 -12.68 13.15
CA ALA A 229 -0.98 -11.83 13.31
C ALA A 229 -1.01 -11.03 14.63
N ASP A 230 -0.07 -11.29 15.54
CA ASP A 230 -0.12 -10.78 16.93
C ASP A 230 0.60 -9.44 17.15
N ALA A 231 1.14 -8.82 16.09
CA ALA A 231 1.90 -7.57 16.21
C ALA A 231 1.21 -6.40 15.49
N LEU A 232 1.03 -5.25 16.16
CA LEU A 232 0.55 -4.01 15.52
C LEU A 232 1.72 -3.12 15.08
N PRO A 233 1.67 -2.46 13.91
CA PRO A 233 2.75 -1.57 13.49
C PRO A 233 3.09 -0.48 14.54
N PRO A 234 4.37 -0.10 14.70
CA PRO A 234 4.78 0.97 15.60
C PRO A 234 4.38 2.35 15.06
N ALA A 235 4.30 3.36 15.93
CA ALA A 235 4.25 4.75 15.48
C ALA A 235 5.63 5.19 14.96
N THR A 236 5.69 5.74 13.75
CA THR A 236 6.94 6.28 13.19
C THR A 236 6.97 7.79 13.32
N LEU A 237 7.97 8.33 14.02
CA LEU A 237 8.23 9.76 14.16
C LEU A 237 9.51 10.11 13.39
N PHE A 238 9.51 11.23 12.68
CA PHE A 238 10.67 11.70 11.94
C PHE A 238 10.68 13.22 11.80
N GLY A 239 11.84 13.82 11.59
CA GLY A 239 11.93 15.25 11.36
C GLY A 239 13.33 15.81 11.55
N PRO A 240 13.48 17.15 11.47
CA PRO A 240 14.71 17.83 11.85
C PRO A 240 14.96 17.73 13.35
N PHE A 241 16.23 17.69 13.73
CA PHE A 241 16.71 17.74 15.11
C PHE A 241 17.52 19.02 15.35
N ASP A 242 17.09 19.84 16.30
CA ASP A 242 17.84 21.00 16.79
C ASP A 242 18.27 20.76 18.25
N SER A 243 19.58 20.76 18.48
CA SER A 243 20.09 20.61 19.84
C SER A 243 19.97 21.88 20.69
N ALA A 244 19.60 23.03 20.10
CA ALA A 244 19.61 24.34 20.76
C ALA A 244 20.92 24.67 21.48
N ASN A 245 22.04 24.11 21.00
CA ASN A 245 23.37 24.14 21.63
C ASN A 245 23.43 23.50 23.04
N VAL A 246 22.44 22.69 23.42
CA VAL A 246 22.44 21.90 24.66
C VAL A 246 23.48 20.78 24.57
N ILE A 247 23.54 20.12 23.42
CA ILE A 247 24.51 19.06 23.10
C ILE A 247 25.15 19.30 21.73
N THR A 248 26.29 18.65 21.49
CA THR A 248 26.91 18.58 20.15
C THR A 248 26.46 17.30 19.47
N PRO A 249 25.57 17.34 18.48
CA PRO A 249 25.05 16.12 17.87
C PRO A 249 26.13 15.42 17.06
N THR A 250 26.08 14.09 17.06
CA THR A 250 26.98 13.23 16.26
C THR A 250 26.15 12.18 15.52
N VAL A 251 26.63 11.74 14.35
CA VAL A 251 25.99 10.63 13.61
C VAL A 251 25.99 9.38 14.50
N GLY A 252 24.87 8.66 14.54
CA GLY A 252 24.68 7.49 15.39
C GLY A 252 24.31 7.80 16.85
N MET A 253 24.17 9.08 17.23
CA MET A 253 23.69 9.43 18.57
C MET A 253 22.26 8.90 18.76
N THR A 254 22.05 8.14 19.84
CA THR A 254 20.77 7.48 20.12
C THR A 254 19.73 8.47 20.63
N LEU A 255 18.53 8.39 20.08
CA LEU A 255 17.30 8.96 20.61
C LEU A 255 16.46 7.83 21.20
N THR A 256 15.94 8.02 22.40
CA THR A 256 15.04 7.06 23.04
C THR A 256 13.65 7.66 23.18
N ALA A 257 12.64 6.91 22.77
CA ALA A 257 11.24 7.24 22.98
C ALA A 257 10.72 6.56 24.24
N TYR A 258 10.07 7.33 25.11
CA TYR A 258 9.42 6.88 26.31
C TYR A 258 7.91 7.09 26.24
N VAL A 259 7.15 6.10 26.70
CA VAL A 259 5.71 6.19 26.98
C VAL A 259 5.52 5.78 28.43
N GLN A 260 4.94 6.66 29.25
CA GLN A 260 4.72 6.39 30.68
C GLN A 260 5.97 5.83 31.40
N ASP A 261 7.14 6.45 31.17
CA ASP A 261 8.46 6.04 31.68
C ASP A 261 9.04 4.72 31.14
N VAL A 262 8.35 4.04 30.23
CA VAL A 262 8.84 2.82 29.56
C VAL A 262 9.55 3.21 28.27
N ALA A 263 10.81 2.78 28.10
CA ALA A 263 11.53 2.93 26.83
C ALA A 263 10.86 2.07 25.74
N CYS A 264 10.22 2.71 24.77
CA CYS A 264 9.37 2.09 23.76
C CYS A 264 9.91 2.21 22.34
N GLY A 265 11.04 2.85 22.14
CA GLY A 265 11.69 2.94 20.83
C GLY A 265 13.09 3.51 20.95
N GLN A 266 13.93 3.13 20.01
CA GLN A 266 15.24 3.75 19.82
C GLN A 266 15.41 4.12 18.35
N GLY A 267 16.03 5.27 18.11
CA GLY A 267 16.42 5.75 16.79
C GLY A 267 17.81 6.38 16.85
N GLU A 268 18.35 6.74 15.71
CA GLU A 268 19.67 7.38 15.62
C GLU A 268 19.58 8.70 14.86
N LEU A 269 20.46 9.63 15.22
CA LEU A 269 20.70 10.84 14.44
C LEU A 269 21.56 10.53 13.23
N TYR A 270 21.20 11.14 12.10
CA TYR A 270 22.01 11.14 10.89
C TYR A 270 21.99 12.53 10.24
N LEU A 271 22.91 12.75 9.31
CA LEU A 271 23.00 13.99 8.54
C LEU A 271 22.31 13.81 7.19
N LEU A 272 21.38 14.71 6.90
CA LEU A 272 20.71 14.81 5.61
C LEU A 272 20.82 16.25 5.12
N GLU A 273 21.51 16.46 4.00
CA GLU A 273 21.76 17.79 3.42
C GLU A 273 22.30 18.83 4.44
N ASN A 274 23.28 18.42 5.27
CA ASN A 274 23.85 19.21 6.38
C ASN A 274 22.88 19.56 7.51
N GLN A 275 21.72 18.93 7.57
CA GLN A 275 20.77 19.05 8.68
C GLN A 275 20.75 17.77 9.50
N TRP A 276 20.72 17.91 10.83
CA TRP A 276 20.47 16.79 11.72
C TRP A 276 19.02 16.36 11.61
N VAL A 277 18.82 15.06 11.47
CA VAL A 277 17.50 14.45 11.30
C VAL A 277 17.45 13.12 12.04
N TYR A 278 16.23 12.64 12.29
CA TYR A 278 16.00 11.38 12.99
C TYR A 278 14.83 10.61 12.37
N LYS A 279 14.82 9.30 12.65
CA LYS A 279 13.69 8.39 12.46
C LYS A 279 13.64 7.50 13.69
N ILE A 280 12.48 7.41 14.33
CA ILE A 280 12.26 6.52 15.48
C ILE A 280 10.92 5.83 15.36
N GLN A 281 10.91 4.55 15.67
CA GLN A 281 9.70 3.74 15.76
C GLN A 281 9.38 3.47 17.22
N VAL A 282 8.16 3.77 17.63
CA VAL A 282 7.67 3.60 19.01
C VAL A 282 6.71 2.42 19.03
N THR A 283 7.15 1.33 19.66
CA THR A 283 6.43 0.05 19.77
C THR A 283 5.01 0.25 20.33
N ALA A 284 4.06 -0.54 19.83
CA ALA A 284 2.71 -0.53 20.36
C ALA A 284 2.58 -1.37 21.65
N ALA A 285 1.61 -1.03 22.49
CA ALA A 285 1.37 -1.69 23.77
C ALA A 285 1.17 -3.21 23.66
N VAL A 286 0.62 -3.69 22.53
CA VAL A 286 0.34 -5.11 22.31
C VAL A 286 1.61 -5.96 22.19
N GLN A 287 2.72 -5.37 21.73
CA GLN A 287 4.01 -6.05 21.70
C GLN A 287 4.86 -5.78 22.95
N LYS A 288 4.70 -4.61 23.56
CA LYS A 288 5.43 -4.26 24.78
C LYS A 288 4.51 -3.51 25.74
N ASN A 289 4.14 -4.16 26.83
CA ASN A 289 3.24 -3.59 27.83
C ASN A 289 3.80 -2.27 28.37
N GLY A 290 2.94 -1.26 28.50
CA GLY A 290 3.33 0.12 28.86
C GLY A 290 3.83 0.98 27.69
N CYS A 291 3.91 0.44 26.48
CA CYS A 291 4.16 1.22 25.28
C CYS A 291 2.87 1.76 24.64
N GLY A 292 2.98 2.35 23.45
CA GLY A 292 1.98 3.28 22.96
C GLY A 292 0.66 2.63 22.54
N VAL A 293 -0.43 3.23 22.98
CA VAL A 293 -1.74 3.16 22.32
C VAL A 293 -2.09 4.51 21.68
N LEU A 294 -3.08 4.52 20.77
CA LEU A 294 -3.49 5.74 20.09
C LEU A 294 -3.84 6.86 21.09
N GLY A 295 -3.11 7.96 20.99
CA GLY A 295 -3.28 9.13 21.84
C GLY A 295 -2.43 9.16 23.11
N ASP A 296 -1.59 8.16 23.37
CA ASP A 296 -0.61 8.25 24.45
C ASP A 296 0.44 9.34 24.16
N THR A 297 1.02 9.90 25.20
CA THR A 297 2.13 10.85 25.07
C THR A 297 3.46 10.11 24.93
N VAL A 298 4.20 10.47 23.89
CA VAL A 298 5.59 10.06 23.64
C VAL A 298 6.51 11.20 24.05
N GLN A 299 7.44 10.88 24.95
CA GLN A 299 8.57 11.74 25.32
C GLN A 299 9.81 11.25 24.58
N LEU A 300 10.57 12.16 24.00
CA LEU A 300 11.82 11.84 23.32
C LEU A 300 12.98 12.41 24.13
N VAL A 301 14.01 11.58 24.33
CA VAL A 301 15.21 11.92 25.10
C VAL A 301 16.45 11.70 24.24
N ALA A 302 17.35 12.68 24.23
CA ALA A 302 18.67 12.58 23.61
C ALA A 302 19.74 12.99 24.63
N ASP A 303 20.72 12.11 24.85
CA ASP A 303 21.83 12.35 25.81
C ASP A 303 21.36 12.82 27.21
N GLY A 304 20.23 12.28 27.68
CA GLY A 304 19.66 12.63 28.98
C GLY A 304 18.93 13.97 29.04
N PHE A 305 18.67 14.64 27.92
CA PHE A 305 17.86 15.87 27.85
C PHE A 305 16.48 15.60 27.25
N ASN A 306 15.46 16.19 27.88
CA ASN A 306 14.09 16.13 27.38
C ASN A 306 13.88 17.12 26.24
N MET A 307 13.05 16.72 25.29
CA MET A 307 12.51 17.63 24.29
C MET A 307 11.42 18.55 24.84
N ALA A 308 11.23 19.69 24.16
CA ALA A 308 10.21 20.67 24.54
C ALA A 308 8.77 20.19 24.26
N GLU A 309 8.61 19.32 23.27
CA GLU A 309 7.33 19.01 22.65
C GLU A 309 6.80 17.65 23.09
N SER A 310 5.50 17.61 23.36
CA SER A 310 4.76 16.39 23.66
C SER A 310 4.20 15.84 22.35
N ILE A 311 4.60 14.63 21.96
CA ILE A 311 4.17 13.99 20.72
C ILE A 311 3.08 12.97 21.06
N MET A 312 2.05 12.87 20.23
CA MET A 312 1.00 11.86 20.42
C MET A 312 1.36 10.58 19.67
N TRP A 313 1.23 9.44 20.31
CA TRP A 313 1.40 8.15 19.69
C TRP A 313 0.25 7.90 18.71
N ASP A 314 0.60 7.78 17.43
CA ASP A 314 -0.31 7.47 16.33
C ASP A 314 0.48 6.70 15.27
N ASN A 315 0.07 5.46 15.00
CA ASN A 315 0.73 4.59 14.04
C ASN A 315 0.11 4.61 12.64
N ARG A 316 -1.02 5.32 12.45
CA ARG A 316 -1.77 5.26 11.19
C ARG A 316 -0.98 5.79 9.99
N ARG A 317 0.04 6.61 10.23
CA ARG A 317 0.98 7.13 9.24
C ARG A 317 2.27 7.59 9.91
N ALA A 318 3.31 7.89 9.13
CA ALA A 318 4.49 8.53 9.68
C ALA A 318 4.17 9.97 10.08
N GLN A 319 4.70 10.40 11.22
CA GLN A 319 4.46 11.74 11.74
C GLN A 319 5.71 12.60 11.60
N PHE A 320 5.57 13.71 10.89
CA PHE A 320 6.60 14.74 10.84
C PHE A 320 6.57 15.57 12.13
N GLN A 321 7.67 15.54 12.87
CA GLN A 321 7.85 16.15 14.17
C GLN A 321 9.22 16.87 14.19
N PRO A 322 9.27 18.19 13.99
CA PRO A 322 10.47 18.97 14.26
C PRO A 322 10.78 18.96 15.74
N ILE A 323 12.02 18.68 16.12
CA ILE A 323 12.35 18.53 17.54
C ILE A 323 13.45 19.47 17.96
N THR A 324 13.24 20.11 19.11
CA THR A 324 14.21 21.00 19.75
C THR A 324 14.42 20.55 21.20
N LEU A 325 15.69 20.38 21.60
CA LEU A 325 16.02 20.06 22.99
C LEU A 325 15.79 21.26 23.91
N THR A 326 15.46 20.96 25.17
CA THR A 326 15.44 21.97 26.24
C THR A 326 16.61 21.78 27.18
N ASN A 327 16.99 22.86 27.87
CA ASN A 327 17.96 22.82 28.98
C ASN A 327 17.44 22.09 30.23
N THR A 328 16.29 21.41 30.14
CA THR A 328 15.73 20.64 31.24
C THR A 328 16.31 19.22 31.18
N PRO A 329 17.11 18.79 32.17
CA PRO A 329 17.54 17.40 32.25
C PRO A 329 16.31 16.48 32.27
N ALA A 330 16.42 15.33 31.63
CA ALA A 330 15.41 14.30 31.76
C ALA A 330 15.26 13.94 33.24
N THR A 331 14.03 13.95 33.73
CA THR A 331 13.71 13.34 35.02
C THR A 331 14.21 11.91 34.96
N SER A 332 15.08 11.51 35.89
CA SER A 332 15.75 10.22 35.85
C SER A 332 14.74 9.08 35.68
N HIS A 333 14.59 8.56 34.46
CA HIS A 333 13.91 7.30 34.22
C HIS A 333 14.84 6.25 34.83
N THR A 334 14.49 5.74 36.01
CA THR A 334 15.26 4.68 36.65
C THR A 334 15.20 3.45 35.74
N ASP A 335 16.30 3.19 35.00
CA ASP A 335 16.59 1.89 34.40
C ASP A 335 16.67 0.86 35.53
N GLN A 336 15.52 0.33 35.94
CA GLN A 336 15.48 -0.89 36.74
C GLN A 336 15.87 -2.02 35.80
N ALA A 337 17.16 -2.35 35.80
CA ALA A 337 17.65 -3.61 35.27
C ALA A 337 16.80 -4.76 35.85
N PRO A 338 16.37 -5.75 35.04
CA PRO A 338 15.63 -6.88 35.55
C PRO A 338 16.53 -7.63 36.54
N THR A 339 16.19 -7.55 37.82
CA THR A 339 16.81 -8.37 38.85
C THR A 339 16.53 -9.82 38.49
N GLY A 340 17.60 -10.56 38.14
CA GLY A 340 17.52 -11.98 37.83
C GLY A 340 16.86 -12.79 38.95
N PRO A 341 16.39 -14.01 38.65
CA PRO A 341 15.74 -14.85 39.64
C PRO A 341 16.73 -15.15 40.77
N ASN A 342 16.39 -14.73 41.99
CA ASN A 342 17.07 -15.17 43.19
C ASN A 342 16.94 -16.70 43.27
N ALA A 343 18.05 -17.36 42.94
CA ALA A 343 18.33 -18.68 43.47
C ALA A 343 18.53 -18.55 44.98
N ASP A 344 18.15 -19.63 45.66
CA ASP A 344 18.51 -19.98 47.03
C ASP A 344 17.55 -19.53 48.16
N ASN A 345 16.74 -20.49 48.61
CA ASN A 345 16.78 -20.87 50.02
C ASN A 345 16.22 -22.29 50.21
N SER A 346 17.14 -23.25 50.22
CA SER A 346 16.98 -24.49 50.98
C SER A 346 16.92 -24.17 52.47
N ASP A 347 15.89 -24.63 53.18
CA ASP A 347 16.07 -25.08 54.57
C ASP A 347 14.91 -25.97 55.04
N ASN A 348 15.25 -27.22 55.32
CA ASN A 348 14.45 -28.25 55.97
C ASN A 348 15.03 -28.44 57.38
N PRO A 349 14.24 -28.47 58.47
CA PRO A 349 14.73 -28.99 59.75
C PRO A 349 14.09 -30.36 60.10
N PRO A 350 14.87 -31.32 60.66
CA PRO A 350 14.35 -32.52 61.33
C PRO A 350 14.02 -32.20 62.81
N PRO A 351 13.24 -33.01 63.57
CA PRO A 351 13.32 -34.48 63.70
C PRO A 351 12.04 -35.28 63.40
#